data_AF-A0A2S6AYX6-F1
#
_entry.id   AF-A0A2S6AYX6-F1
#
_cell.length_a   1.000
_cell.length_b   1.000
_cell.length_c   1.000
_cell.angle_alpha   90.00
_cell.angle_beta   90.00
_cell.angle_gamma   90.00
#
_symmetry.space_group_name_H-M   'P 1'
#
loop_
_entity.id
_entity.type
_entity.pdbx_description
1 polymer ?
#
loop_
_entity_poly.entity_id
_entity_poly.type
_entity_poly.pdbx_seq_one_letter_code
_entity_poly.pdbx_strand_id
1 'polypeptide(L)'
;NMSDEDLHEIEKRAIPGTGSCGGMYTANTMSSAFEALGISLPYSSTMANPHDEKANSAKESAKVLIEAIKKDLKPRDIVTKKAI
;
A
#
# COMPACT_ATOMS: atom_id res chain seq x y z
N ASN A 1 24.32 -19.60 17.51
CA ASN A 1 23.76 -20.88 17.04
C ASN A 1 22.33 -21.00 17.53
N MET A 2 21.41 -21.22 16.60
CA MET A 2 19.97 -21.45 16.82
C MET A 2 19.69 -22.94 16.53
N SER A 3 18.77 -23.58 17.25
CA SER A 3 18.37 -24.96 16.96
C SER A 3 17.44 -25.02 15.74
N ASP A 4 17.38 -26.17 15.07
CA ASP A 4 16.46 -26.37 13.93
C ASP A 4 14.99 -26.24 14.35
N GLU A 5 14.67 -26.61 15.60
CA GLU A 5 13.33 -26.46 16.18
C GLU A 5 12.96 -24.97 16.32
N ASP A 6 13.87 -24.15 16.86
CA ASP A 6 13.65 -22.71 16.99
C ASP A 6 13.50 -22.04 15.61
N LEU A 7 14.31 -22.43 14.62
CA LEU A 7 14.25 -21.91 13.26
C LEU A 7 12.88 -22.23 12.61
N HIS A 8 12.44 -23.48 12.70
CA HIS A 8 11.14 -23.92 12.16
C HIS A 8 9.97 -23.16 12.79
N GLU A 9 10.06 -22.90 14.09
CA GLU A 9 9.05 -22.16 14.82
C GLU A 9 9.01 -20.66 14.44
N ILE A 10 10.13 -20.07 14.03
CA ILE A 10 10.16 -18.72 13.42
C ILE A 10 9.51 -18.74 12.04
N GLU A 11 9.87 -19.70 11.18
CA GLU A 11 9.35 -19.79 9.81
C GLU A 11 7.82 -19.89 9.76
N LYS A 12 7.23 -20.73 10.62
CA LYS A 12 5.77 -20.87 10.71
C LYS A 12 5.04 -19.59 11.13
N ARG A 13 5.70 -18.70 11.87
CA ARG A 13 5.10 -17.47 12.43
C ARG A 13 5.45 -16.21 11.65
N ALA A 14 6.48 -16.27 10.79
CA ALA A 14 6.97 -15.11 10.05
C ALA A 14 5.93 -14.54 9.07
N ILE A 15 5.09 -15.40 8.47
CA ILE A 15 4.07 -14.99 7.48
C ILE A 15 2.70 -15.56 7.89
N PRO A 16 1.94 -14.84 8.75
CA PRO A 16 0.67 -15.34 9.29
C PRO A 16 -0.50 -15.25 8.29
N GLY A 17 -0.33 -14.59 7.15
CA GLY A 17 -1.41 -14.35 6.19
C GLY A 17 -0.96 -13.61 4.94
N THR A 18 -1.93 -13.10 4.17
CA THR A 18 -1.70 -12.38 2.92
C THR A 18 -1.40 -10.90 3.17
N GLY A 19 -0.42 -10.35 2.44
CA GLY A 19 -0.01 -8.95 2.54
C GLY A 19 1.46 -8.74 2.12
N SER A 20 1.91 -7.49 2.11
CA SER A 20 3.33 -7.16 1.97
C SER A 20 4.08 -7.37 3.29
N CYS A 21 5.41 -7.27 3.25
CA CYS A 21 6.24 -7.27 4.46
C CYS A 21 5.79 -6.16 5.42
N GLY A 22 5.73 -6.44 6.73
CA GLY A 22 5.29 -5.46 7.73
C GLY A 22 6.27 -4.29 7.99
N GLY A 23 7.54 -4.45 7.61
CA GLY A 23 8.56 -3.40 7.76
C GLY A 23 8.54 -2.35 6.64
N MET A 24 9.23 -1.22 6.85
CA MET A 24 9.44 -0.18 5.84
C MET A 24 10.49 -0.59 4.80
N TYR A 25 10.18 -1.67 4.07
CA TYR A 25 10.92 -2.12 2.91
C TYR A 25 10.33 -1.54 1.63
N THR A 26 10.81 -1.97 0.47
CA THR A 26 10.42 -1.44 -0.83
C THR A 26 8.91 -1.32 -1.03
N ALA A 27 8.13 -2.34 -0.67
CA ALA A 27 6.68 -2.32 -0.86
C ALA A 27 5.99 -1.18 -0.07
N ASN A 28 6.27 -1.09 1.22
CA ASN A 28 5.63 -0.08 2.07
C ASN A 28 6.19 1.32 1.78
N THR A 29 7.50 1.44 1.53
CA THR A 29 8.12 2.70 1.10
C THR A 29 7.51 3.24 -0.18
N MET A 30 7.32 2.39 -1.20
CA MET A 30 6.68 2.83 -2.45
C MET A 30 5.19 3.14 -2.26
N SER A 31 4.48 2.37 -1.42
CA SER A 31 3.09 2.67 -1.10
C SER A 31 2.94 4.04 -0.44
N SER A 32 3.80 4.37 0.53
CA SER A 32 3.81 5.69 1.16
C SER A 32 4.26 6.79 0.19
N ALA A 33 5.22 6.50 -0.70
CA ALA A 33 5.64 7.45 -1.73
C ALA A 33 4.49 7.80 -2.69
N PHE A 34 3.68 6.82 -3.13
CA PHE A 34 2.53 7.09 -4.00
C PHE A 34 1.44 7.92 -3.31
N GLU A 35 1.25 7.72 -2.01
CA GLU A 35 0.37 8.56 -1.20
C GLU A 35 0.91 10.00 -1.11
N ALA A 36 2.21 10.17 -0.81
CA ALA A 36 2.85 11.48 -0.74
C ALA A 36 2.85 12.23 -2.09
N LEU A 37 3.00 11.49 -3.20
CA LEU A 37 2.91 12.02 -4.57
C LEU A 37 1.48 12.44 -4.96
N GLY A 38 0.46 12.09 -4.17
CA GLY A 38 -0.94 12.40 -4.44
C GLY A 38 -1.62 11.46 -5.45
N ILE A 39 -1.01 10.31 -5.76
CA ILE A 39 -1.55 9.32 -6.71
C ILE A 39 -2.41 8.27 -6.02
N SER A 40 -2.23 8.07 -4.72
CA SER A 40 -3.09 7.23 -3.89
C SER A 40 -3.95 8.07 -2.95
N LEU A 41 -5.10 7.53 -2.53
CA LEU A 41 -5.94 8.19 -1.54
C LEU A 41 -5.22 8.27 -0.18
N PRO A 42 -5.46 9.33 0.61
CA PRO A 42 -4.91 9.45 1.95
C PRO A 42 -5.17 8.21 2.81
N TYR A 43 -4.17 7.82 3.60
CA TYR A 43 -4.12 6.65 4.48
C TYR A 43 -4.18 5.29 3.80
N SER A 44 -4.23 5.23 2.47
CA SER A 44 -4.28 3.94 1.75
C SER A 44 -3.00 3.11 1.89
N SER A 45 -1.87 3.73 2.27
CA SER A 45 -0.58 3.06 2.45
C SER A 45 -0.41 2.35 3.80
N THR A 46 -1.26 2.65 4.79
CA THR A 46 -1.15 2.09 6.16
C THR A 46 -2.13 0.95 6.44
N MET A 47 -3.01 0.64 5.49
CA MET A 47 -4.07 -0.36 5.66
C MET A 47 -3.54 -1.77 5.51
N ALA A 48 -3.88 -2.66 6.46
CA ALA A 48 -3.50 -4.06 6.34
C ALA A 48 -4.43 -4.80 5.37
N ASN A 49 -3.84 -5.68 4.55
CA ASN A 49 -4.58 -6.46 3.56
C ASN A 49 -5.79 -7.27 4.12
N PRO A 50 -5.72 -7.93 5.29
CA PRO A 50 -6.85 -8.72 5.78
C PRO A 50 -8.01 -7.88 6.33
N HIS A 51 -7.86 -6.56 6.48
CA HIS A 51 -8.91 -5.70 7.02
C HIS A 51 -9.83 -5.16 5.92
N ASP A 52 -11.13 -5.08 6.23
CA ASP A 52 -12.18 -4.60 5.31
C ASP A 52 -11.92 -3.17 4.79
N GLU A 53 -11.19 -2.36 5.55
CA GLU A 53 -10.77 -1.01 5.15
C GLU A 53 -10.04 -1.01 3.80
N LYS A 54 -9.26 -2.06 3.50
CA LYS A 54 -8.53 -2.13 2.22
C LYS A 54 -9.47 -2.33 1.05
N ALA A 55 -10.47 -3.19 1.20
CA ALA A 55 -11.50 -3.42 0.20
C ALA A 55 -12.38 -2.17 0.00
N ASN A 56 -12.72 -1.48 1.09
CA ASN A 56 -13.47 -0.21 1.03
C ASN A 56 -12.64 0.90 0.35
N SER A 57 -11.35 1.03 0.68
CA SER A 57 -10.43 1.95 0.03
C SER A 57 -10.31 1.71 -1.47
N ALA A 58 -10.31 0.45 -1.91
CA ALA A 58 -10.33 0.11 -3.33
C ALA A 58 -11.61 0.59 -4.04
N LYS A 59 -12.78 0.44 -3.40
CA LYS A 59 -14.06 0.96 -3.92
C LYS A 59 -14.07 2.48 -4.00
N GLU A 60 -13.57 3.18 -2.97
CA GLU A 60 -13.46 4.65 -3.00
C GLU A 60 -12.47 5.13 -4.07
N SER A 61 -11.34 4.44 -4.21
CA SER A 61 -10.34 4.73 -5.27
C SER A 61 -10.96 4.62 -6.66
N ALA A 62 -11.85 3.64 -6.89
CA ALA A 62 -12.57 3.50 -8.16
C ALA A 62 -13.50 4.69 -8.44
N LYS A 63 -14.21 5.21 -7.42
CA LYS A 63 -15.05 6.41 -7.57
C LYS A 63 -14.19 7.64 -7.93
N VAL A 64 -13.07 7.82 -7.23
CA VAL A 64 -12.16 8.94 -7.50
C VAL A 64 -11.54 8.84 -8.90
N LEU A 65 -11.19 7.63 -9.35
CA LEU A 65 -10.70 7.40 -10.70
C LEU A 65 -11.73 7.81 -11.77
N ILE A 66 -13.00 7.45 -11.59
CA ILE A 66 -14.08 7.85 -12.51
C ILE A 66 -14.19 9.37 -12.58
N GLU A 67 -14.12 10.07 -11.45
CA GLU A 67 -14.15 11.53 -11.41
C GLU A 67 -12.91 12.16 -12.04
N ALA A 68 -11.73 11.57 -11.86
CA ALA A 68 -10.50 12.01 -12.53
C ALA A 68 -10.60 11.90 -14.06
N ILE A 69 -11.16 10.79 -14.56
CA ILE A 69 -11.41 10.58 -15.99
C ILE A 69 -12.38 11.63 -16.54
N LYS A 70 -13.50 11.89 -15.85
CA LYS A 70 -14.47 12.93 -16.26
C LYS A 70 -13.85 14.32 -16.36
N LYS A 71 -12.82 14.59 -15.54
CA LYS A 71 -12.11 15.87 -15.47
C LYS A 71 -10.87 15.94 -16.39
N ASP A 72 -10.58 14.88 -17.15
CA ASP A 72 -9.33 14.72 -17.92
C ASP A 72 -8.06 14.95 -17.05
N LEU A 73 -8.13 14.58 -15.76
CA LEU A 73 -7.01 14.72 -14.83
C LEU A 73 -6.00 13.59 -15.05
N LYS A 74 -4.80 13.91 -15.54
CA LYS A 74 -3.78 12.93 -15.90
C LYS A 74 -2.76 12.79 -14.78
N PRO A 75 -2.07 11.63 -14.67
CA PRO A 75 -1.00 11.46 -13.68
C PRO A 75 0.09 12.55 -13.74
N ARG A 76 0.40 13.08 -14.93
CA ARG A 76 1.38 14.18 -15.11
C ARG A 76 0.93 15.52 -14.50
N ASP A 77 -0.37 15.69 -14.30
CA ASP A 77 -0.94 16.90 -13.70
C ASP A 77 -0.86 16.82 -12.16
N ILE A 78 -0.67 15.61 -11.61
CA ILE A 78 -0.54 15.31 -10.18
C ILE A 78 0.94 15.21 -9.80
N VAL A 79 1.70 14.37 -10.51
CA VAL A 79 3.14 14.16 -10.28
C VAL A 79 3.93 15.30 -10.92
N THR A 80 3.98 16.42 -10.21
CA THR A 80 4.73 17.61 -10.60
C THR A 80 6.06 17.69 -9.85
N LYS A 81 6.93 18.62 -10.25
CA LYS A 81 8.20 18.90 -9.55
C LYS A 81 8.01 19.37 -8.10
N LYS A 82 6.80 19.78 -7.71
CA LYS A 82 6.44 20.13 -6.33
C LYS A 82 6.08 18.89 -5.51
N ALA A 83 5.62 17.82 -6.16
CA ALA A 83 5.22 16.58 -5.51
C ALA A 83 6.39 15.64 -5.22
N ILE A 84 7.50 15.79 -5.96
CA ILE A 84 8.77 15.04 -5.81
C ILE A 84 9.71 15.82 -4.88
#